data_AF-A0A179FFA9-F1
#
_entry.id   AF-A0A179FFA9-F1
#
_cell.length_a   1.000
_cell.length_b   1.000
_cell.length_c   1.000
_cell.angle_alpha   90.00
_cell.angle_beta   90.00
_cell.angle_gamma   90.00
#
_symmetry.space_group_name_H-M   'P 1'
#
loop_
_entity.id
_entity.type
_entity.pdbx_description
1 polymer ?
#
loop_
_entity_poly.entity_id
_entity_poly.type
_entity_poly.pdbx_seq_one_letter_code
_entity_poly.pdbx_strand_id
1 'polypeptide(L)'
;MSPVMEVQLRTSNGFRTAILKLFDQCFGVSRKQHPYNQQAAAAWQDCVRSGLAKRLVDEFQQDENNIRKARFGDTVDDDADDDEEDEDKEESESESESEDDEEDDLRVWEAIIYHRSQKQYEREVRAYSKLKALQGRCIPRFINSVIYSRPGAPTDLPAAYFQVPGILLECIDSFPLSKLTTKVPYQPFLWEKIIESAVDVVREVNTAGVVHHDCQPRNMLVAQRDGAFQLYLIDFAQCAFEEDYKDTEDLSDENGYAHIVHLNDNAVGIAVLMDQRVKRETSYTLRLKTLEDLKQLA
;
A
#
# COMPACT_ATOMS: atom_id res chain seq x y z
N MET A 1 -4.28 5.80 5.35
CA MET A 1 -5.04 4.55 5.50
C MET A 1 -6.39 4.76 4.85
N SER A 2 -6.70 3.92 3.87
CA SER A 2 -8.03 3.87 3.25
C SER A 2 -9.06 3.40 4.29
N PRO A 3 -10.29 3.95 4.29
CA PRO A 3 -11.35 3.45 5.16
C PRO A 3 -11.69 1.99 4.85
N VAL A 4 -11.80 1.19 5.92
CA VAL A 4 -12.10 -0.25 5.87
C VAL A 4 -13.30 -0.50 6.78
N MET A 5 -14.26 -1.29 6.30
CA MET A 5 -15.48 -1.63 7.04
C MET A 5 -15.95 -3.06 6.74
N GLU A 6 -16.60 -3.67 7.71
CA GLU A 6 -17.32 -4.91 7.52
C GLU A 6 -18.69 -4.62 6.88
N VAL A 7 -19.05 -5.37 5.84
CA VAL A 7 -20.33 -5.24 5.12
C VAL A 7 -21.00 -6.60 4.94
N GLN A 8 -22.32 -6.59 4.80
CA GLN A 8 -23.13 -7.77 4.50
C GLN A 8 -23.51 -7.80 3.02
N LEU A 9 -23.01 -8.80 2.29
CA LEU A 9 -23.35 -9.03 0.90
C LEU A 9 -24.58 -9.93 0.81
N ARG A 10 -25.63 -9.47 0.13
CA ARG A 10 -26.78 -10.30 -0.19
C ARG A 10 -26.44 -11.23 -1.34
N THR A 11 -26.53 -12.53 -1.10
CA THR A 11 -26.31 -13.59 -2.08
C THR A 11 -27.60 -14.40 -2.28
N SER A 12 -27.63 -15.29 -3.27
CA SER A 12 -28.74 -16.25 -3.46
C SER A 12 -28.95 -17.16 -2.25
N ASN A 13 -27.89 -17.43 -1.47
CA ASN A 13 -27.89 -18.34 -0.33
C ASN A 13 -28.00 -17.62 1.03
N GLY A 14 -28.38 -16.34 1.04
CA GLY A 14 -28.46 -15.52 2.25
C GLY A 14 -27.42 -14.42 2.28
N PHE A 15 -26.96 -14.03 3.47
CA PHE A 15 -25.97 -12.97 3.63
C PHE A 15 -24.57 -13.53 3.86
N ARG A 16 -23.57 -12.85 3.32
CA ARG A 16 -22.15 -13.15 3.53
C ARG A 16 -21.43 -11.90 4.00
N THR A 17 -20.72 -12.00 5.11
CA THR A 17 -19.82 -10.95 5.58
C THR A 17 -18.63 -10.79 4.63
N ALA A 18 -18.29 -9.55 4.30
CA ALA A 18 -17.12 -9.18 3.53
C ALA A 18 -16.46 -7.92 4.13
N ILE A 19 -15.23 -7.65 3.73
CA ILE A 19 -14.54 -6.40 4.03
C ILE A 19 -14.63 -5.50 2.81
N LEU A 20 -15.14 -4.28 3.00
CA LEU A 20 -15.10 -3.21 2.00
C LEU A 20 -13.96 -2.24 2.36
N LYS A 21 -13.04 -2.06 1.43
CA LYS A 21 -12.02 -1.00 1.49
C LYS A 21 -12.30 0.01 0.38
N LEU A 22 -12.42 1.28 0.73
CA LEU A 22 -12.67 2.37 -0.22
C LEU A 22 -11.43 3.26 -0.34
N PHE A 23 -11.05 3.62 -1.56
CA PHE A 23 -9.92 4.51 -1.83
C PHE A 23 -10.46 5.90 -2.06
N ASP A 24 -10.90 6.49 -0.96
CA ASP A 24 -11.57 7.78 -0.94
C ASP A 24 -10.58 8.89 -0.62
N GLN A 25 -10.47 9.88 -1.52
CA GLN A 25 -9.61 11.05 -1.34
C GLN A 25 -9.92 11.83 -0.05
N CYS A 26 -11.12 11.69 0.54
CA CYS A 26 -11.51 12.37 1.78
C CYS A 26 -10.82 11.80 3.03
N PHE A 27 -10.18 10.64 2.90
CA PHE A 27 -9.51 9.94 4.00
C PHE A 27 -8.06 9.64 3.60
N GLY A 28 -7.22 9.29 4.56
CA GLY A 28 -5.84 8.90 4.27
C GLY A 28 -4.82 9.54 5.21
N VAL A 29 -3.54 9.18 5.02
CA VAL A 29 -2.45 9.79 5.80
C VAL A 29 -2.22 11.24 5.38
N SER A 30 -2.34 11.53 4.09
CA SER A 30 -2.24 12.90 3.54
C SER A 30 -3.26 13.87 4.14
N ARG A 31 -4.38 13.36 4.65
CA ARG A 31 -5.41 14.15 5.34
C ARG A 31 -5.05 14.58 6.77
N LYS A 32 -3.90 14.13 7.30
CA LYS A 32 -3.38 14.65 8.58
C LYS A 32 -2.87 16.09 8.45
N GLN A 33 -2.21 16.39 7.32
CA GLN A 33 -1.68 17.73 7.01
C GLN A 33 -2.73 18.58 6.27
N HIS A 34 -3.54 17.95 5.41
CA HIS A 34 -4.61 18.64 4.65
C HIS A 34 -5.99 18.04 4.95
N PRO A 35 -6.60 18.32 6.12
CA PRO A 35 -7.89 17.77 6.50
C PRO A 35 -8.98 18.03 5.46
N TYR A 36 -9.81 17.02 5.19
CA TYR A 36 -10.93 17.21 4.27
C TYR A 36 -12.00 18.07 4.92
N ASN A 37 -12.36 19.17 4.26
CA ASN A 37 -13.35 20.14 4.71
C ASN A 37 -14.12 20.73 3.51
N GLN A 38 -14.97 21.73 3.74
CA GLN A 38 -15.75 22.36 2.66
C GLN A 38 -14.88 23.10 1.63
N GLN A 39 -13.77 23.71 2.06
CA GLN A 39 -12.84 24.39 1.15
C GLN A 39 -12.13 23.39 0.23
N ALA A 40 -11.62 22.29 0.78
CA ALA A 40 -11.06 21.19 0.00
C ALA A 40 -12.06 20.62 -1.02
N ALA A 41 -13.33 20.49 -0.61
CA ALA A 41 -14.39 20.05 -1.51
C ALA A 41 -14.66 21.05 -2.65
N ALA A 42 -14.65 22.35 -2.37
CA ALA A 42 -14.81 23.41 -3.36
C ALA A 42 -13.61 23.48 -4.30
N ALA A 43 -12.38 23.49 -3.75
CA ALA A 43 -11.14 23.49 -4.52
C ALA A 43 -11.06 22.30 -5.49
N TRP A 44 -11.45 21.09 -5.06
CA TRP A 44 -11.51 19.95 -5.98
C TRP A 44 -12.54 20.15 -7.10
N GLN A 45 -13.73 20.66 -6.79
CA GLN A 45 -14.74 20.95 -7.81
C GLN A 45 -14.27 22.00 -8.81
N ASP A 46 -13.60 23.05 -8.35
CA ASP A 46 -13.07 24.11 -9.22
C ASP A 46 -11.86 23.63 -10.02
N CYS A 47 -11.01 22.78 -9.44
CA CYS A 47 -9.95 22.06 -10.15
C CYS A 47 -10.50 21.21 -11.30
N VAL A 48 -11.62 20.49 -11.08
CA VAL A 48 -12.30 19.73 -12.14
C VAL A 48 -12.96 20.65 -13.17
N ARG A 49 -13.69 21.67 -12.72
CA ARG A 49 -14.43 22.61 -13.58
C ARG A 49 -13.52 23.39 -14.53
N SER A 50 -12.36 23.80 -14.04
CA SER A 50 -11.33 24.50 -14.83
C SER A 50 -10.57 23.60 -15.80
N GLY A 51 -10.71 22.27 -15.71
CA GLY A 51 -9.93 21.31 -16.48
C GLY A 51 -8.52 21.05 -15.94
N LEU A 52 -8.12 21.74 -14.86
CA LEU A 52 -6.82 21.57 -14.21
C LEU A 52 -6.63 20.13 -13.70
N ALA A 53 -7.67 19.53 -13.12
CA ALA A 53 -7.62 18.17 -12.59
C ALA A 53 -7.22 17.15 -13.66
N LYS A 54 -7.73 17.31 -14.89
CA LYS A 54 -7.36 16.43 -16.00
C LYS A 54 -5.89 16.59 -16.35
N ARG A 55 -5.43 17.83 -16.53
CA ARG A 55 -4.04 18.14 -16.88
C ARG A 55 -3.06 17.55 -15.86
N LEU A 56 -3.28 17.83 -14.57
CA LEU A 56 -2.41 17.34 -13.49
C LEU A 56 -2.39 15.81 -13.42
N VAL A 57 -3.56 15.16 -13.54
CA VAL A 57 -3.62 13.69 -13.52
C VAL A 57 -2.91 13.07 -14.72
N ASP A 58 -3.05 13.66 -15.90
CA ASP A 58 -2.35 13.19 -17.11
C ASP A 58 -0.82 13.40 -16.97
N GLU A 59 -0.38 14.54 -16.42
CA GLU A 59 1.03 14.84 -16.12
C GLU A 59 1.64 13.82 -15.14
N PHE A 60 0.99 13.58 -13.99
CA PHE A 60 1.46 12.59 -13.02
C PHE A 60 1.57 11.17 -13.61
N GLN A 61 0.61 10.77 -14.45
CA GLN A 61 0.68 9.48 -15.15
C GLN A 61 1.82 9.42 -16.15
N GLN A 62 2.09 10.52 -16.86
CA GLN A 62 3.19 10.60 -17.81
C GLN A 62 4.54 10.50 -17.10
N ASP A 63 4.73 11.22 -15.99
CA ASP A 63 5.95 11.17 -15.18
C ASP A 63 6.22 9.75 -14.67
N GLU A 64 5.19 9.07 -14.16
CA GLU A 64 5.31 7.69 -13.71
C GLU A 64 5.68 6.72 -14.84
N ASN A 65 5.11 6.92 -16.03
CA ASN A 65 5.44 6.12 -17.21
C ASN A 65 6.86 6.40 -17.70
N ASN A 66 7.33 7.65 -17.62
CA ASN A 66 8.69 8.02 -17.97
C ASN A 66 9.70 7.38 -17.02
N ILE A 67 9.45 7.47 -15.70
CA ILE A 67 10.25 6.77 -14.69
C ILE A 67 10.28 5.27 -15.00
N ARG A 68 9.12 4.65 -15.27
CA ARG A 68 9.07 3.23 -15.62
C ARG A 68 9.90 2.91 -16.87
N LYS A 69 9.79 3.70 -17.94
CA LYS A 69 10.54 3.48 -19.18
C LYS A 69 12.04 3.62 -18.98
N ALA A 70 12.48 4.63 -18.21
CA ALA A 70 13.89 4.82 -17.87
C ALA A 70 14.47 3.57 -17.21
N ARG A 71 13.70 2.88 -16.34
CA ARG A 71 14.13 1.60 -15.73
C ARG A 71 14.38 0.49 -16.75
N PHE A 72 13.76 0.51 -17.92
CA PHE A 72 13.92 -0.56 -18.93
C PHE A 72 14.95 -0.24 -20.02
N GLY A 73 15.54 0.96 -20.03
CA GLY A 73 16.66 1.29 -20.92
C GLY A 73 16.32 1.27 -22.41
N ASP A 74 15.11 1.68 -22.80
CA ASP A 74 14.92 2.14 -24.18
C ASP A 74 15.69 3.48 -24.30
N THR A 75 16.68 3.50 -25.19
CA THR A 75 17.58 4.63 -25.48
C THR A 75 16.86 5.97 -25.40
N VAL A 76 17.05 6.67 -24.28
CA VAL A 76 16.98 8.13 -24.31
C VAL A 76 18.22 8.51 -25.10
N ASP A 77 18.05 9.12 -26.28
CA ASP A 77 19.19 9.73 -26.98
C ASP A 77 19.97 10.58 -25.97
N ASP A 78 21.26 10.30 -25.86
CA ASP A 78 22.26 10.95 -25.01
C ASP A 78 22.41 12.44 -25.36
N ASP A 79 21.40 13.26 -25.06
CA ASP A 79 21.45 14.72 -25.16
C ASP A 79 20.58 15.34 -24.06
N ALA A 80 20.91 15.08 -22.80
CA ALA A 80 20.68 16.02 -21.71
C ALA A 80 21.64 15.70 -20.57
N ASP A 81 22.53 16.65 -20.29
CA ASP A 81 23.53 16.62 -19.24
C ASP A 81 22.98 16.05 -17.93
N ASP A 82 23.66 14.99 -17.51
CA ASP A 82 23.67 14.40 -16.18
C ASP A 82 24.20 15.44 -15.17
N ASP A 83 23.41 15.72 -14.14
CA ASP A 83 23.87 16.17 -12.83
C ASP A 83 22.67 16.00 -11.87
N GLU A 84 22.39 14.75 -11.49
CA GLU A 84 21.68 14.44 -10.26
C GLU A 84 22.64 14.58 -9.08
N GLU A 85 22.54 15.69 -8.35
CA GLU A 85 22.89 15.73 -6.93
C GLU A 85 21.59 15.75 -6.11
N ASP A 86 21.33 14.63 -5.45
CA ASP A 86 20.49 14.53 -4.27
C ASP A 86 20.97 15.53 -3.21
N GLU A 87 20.32 16.68 -3.12
CA GLU A 87 20.40 17.56 -1.97
C GLU A 87 18.99 17.79 -1.40
N ASP A 88 18.87 17.53 -0.10
CA ASP A 88 17.77 17.90 0.77
C ASP A 88 17.24 19.31 0.42
N LYS A 89 16.10 19.40 -0.25
CA LYS A 89 15.36 20.67 -0.36
C LYS A 89 14.71 20.97 0.98
N GLU A 90 15.49 21.56 1.88
CA GLU A 90 14.97 22.45 2.90
C GLU A 90 14.16 23.54 2.19
N GLU A 91 12.85 23.54 2.40
CA GLU A 91 11.92 24.58 1.94
C GLU A 91 12.37 25.93 2.50
N SER A 92 12.97 26.77 1.64
CA SER A 92 13.25 28.16 2.00
C SER A 92 11.96 28.96 1.89
N GLU A 93 11.35 29.28 3.02
CA GLU A 93 10.28 30.27 3.13
C GLU A 93 10.78 31.62 2.58
N SER A 94 10.28 32.01 1.40
CA SER A 94 10.31 33.40 0.95
C SER A 94 8.89 33.93 0.90
N GLU A 95 8.53 34.67 1.97
CA GLU A 95 7.27 35.37 2.15
C GLU A 95 6.97 36.34 1.00
N SER A 96 6.00 35.99 0.16
CA SER A 96 5.06 36.94 -0.42
C SER A 96 3.76 36.20 -0.76
N GLU A 97 3.01 35.81 0.26
CA GLU A 97 1.72 35.13 0.11
C GLU A 97 0.67 36.12 -0.43
N SER A 98 0.32 35.96 -1.70
CA SER A 98 -0.93 36.50 -2.23
C SER A 98 -2.03 35.45 -2.05
N GLU A 99 -3.26 35.86 -1.75
CA GLU A 99 -4.39 34.94 -1.55
C GLU A 99 -4.66 34.03 -2.77
N ASP A 100 -4.17 34.41 -3.95
CA ASP A 100 -4.27 33.64 -5.20
C ASP A 100 -3.30 32.44 -5.24
N ASP A 101 -2.15 32.51 -4.55
CA ASP A 101 -1.14 31.42 -4.54
C ASP A 101 -1.59 30.23 -3.67
N GLU A 102 -2.25 30.50 -2.53
CA GLU A 102 -2.74 29.46 -1.61
C GLU A 102 -3.92 28.64 -2.20
N GLU A 103 -4.78 29.27 -3.01
CA GLU A 103 -5.93 28.60 -3.63
C GLU A 103 -5.50 27.66 -4.76
N ASP A 104 -4.50 28.07 -5.56
CA ASP A 104 -3.89 27.21 -6.58
C ASP A 104 -3.14 26.03 -5.95
N ASP A 105 -2.46 26.24 -4.83
CA ASP A 105 -1.83 25.17 -4.05
C ASP A 105 -2.86 24.14 -3.55
N LEU A 106 -3.99 24.58 -3.00
CA LEU A 106 -5.01 23.66 -2.48
C LEU A 106 -5.61 22.79 -3.61
N ARG A 107 -5.82 23.36 -4.80
CA ARG A 107 -6.32 22.63 -5.98
C ARG A 107 -5.33 21.57 -6.46
N VAL A 108 -4.04 21.89 -6.45
CA VAL A 108 -2.95 20.95 -6.77
C VAL A 108 -2.89 19.84 -5.73
N TRP A 109 -2.96 20.17 -4.44
CA TRP A 109 -2.99 19.18 -3.36
C TRP A 109 -4.17 18.22 -3.47
N GLU A 110 -5.38 18.71 -3.76
CA GLU A 110 -6.54 17.83 -3.98
C GLU A 110 -6.32 16.89 -5.18
N ALA A 111 -5.70 17.36 -6.26
CA ALA A 111 -5.35 16.52 -7.41
C ALA A 111 -4.32 15.44 -7.06
N ILE A 112 -3.28 15.78 -6.28
CA ILE A 112 -2.28 14.81 -5.78
C ILE A 112 -2.96 13.74 -4.91
N ILE A 113 -3.83 14.14 -3.98
CA ILE A 113 -4.53 13.20 -3.09
C ILE A 113 -5.49 12.31 -3.89
N TYR A 114 -6.22 12.87 -4.87
CA TYR A 114 -7.07 12.10 -5.78
C TYR A 114 -6.25 11.07 -6.57
N HIS A 115 -5.19 11.51 -7.25
CA HIS A 115 -4.33 10.63 -8.04
C HIS A 115 -3.75 9.52 -7.17
N ARG A 116 -3.21 9.85 -6.00
CA ARG A 116 -2.63 8.87 -5.07
C ARG A 116 -3.66 7.81 -4.66
N SER A 117 -4.91 8.22 -4.43
CA SER A 117 -6.00 7.31 -4.08
C SER A 117 -6.34 6.34 -5.23
N GLN A 118 -6.44 6.86 -6.47
CA GLN A 118 -6.66 6.02 -7.66
C GLN A 118 -5.51 5.03 -7.87
N LYS A 119 -4.26 5.50 -7.78
CA LYS A 119 -3.07 4.67 -7.91
C LYS A 119 -3.01 3.56 -6.86
N GLN A 120 -3.36 3.87 -5.61
CA GLN A 120 -3.44 2.87 -4.54
C GLN A 120 -4.49 1.80 -4.82
N TYR A 121 -5.66 2.21 -5.33
CA TYR A 121 -6.70 1.29 -5.76
C TYR A 121 -6.22 0.36 -6.88
N GLU A 122 -5.65 0.92 -7.94
CA GLU A 122 -5.17 0.17 -9.11
C GLU A 122 -4.05 -0.82 -8.73
N ARG A 123 -3.10 -0.36 -7.91
CA ARG A 123 -2.04 -1.23 -7.37
C ARG A 123 -2.62 -2.38 -6.56
N GLU A 124 -3.56 -2.12 -5.66
CA GLU A 124 -4.11 -3.18 -4.83
C GLU A 124 -4.93 -4.18 -5.66
N VAL A 125 -5.73 -3.73 -6.63
CA VAL A 125 -6.43 -4.61 -7.58
C VAL A 125 -5.44 -5.46 -8.39
N ARG A 126 -4.36 -4.85 -8.89
CA ARG A 126 -3.30 -5.56 -9.62
C ARG A 126 -2.63 -6.62 -8.74
N ALA A 127 -2.33 -6.31 -7.49
CA ALA A 127 -1.75 -7.26 -6.52
C ALA A 127 -2.66 -8.46 -6.28
N TYR A 128 -3.96 -8.24 -6.03
CA TYR A 128 -4.89 -9.37 -5.89
C TYR A 128 -4.98 -10.20 -7.18
N SER A 129 -4.93 -9.57 -8.35
CA SER A 129 -4.91 -10.29 -9.64
C SER A 129 -3.66 -11.18 -9.78
N LYS A 130 -2.47 -10.64 -9.50
CA LYS A 130 -1.19 -11.36 -9.58
C LYS A 130 -1.10 -12.48 -8.53
N LEU A 131 -1.56 -12.23 -7.31
CA LEU A 131 -1.50 -13.16 -6.18
C LEU A 131 -2.68 -14.15 -6.13
N LYS A 132 -3.39 -14.35 -7.24
CA LYS A 132 -4.59 -15.21 -7.31
C LYS A 132 -4.37 -16.63 -6.76
N ALA A 133 -3.19 -17.21 -6.98
CA ALA A 133 -2.84 -18.55 -6.48
C ALA A 133 -2.67 -18.62 -4.95
N LEU A 134 -2.44 -17.48 -4.29
CA LEU A 134 -2.24 -17.38 -2.83
C LEU A 134 -3.55 -17.04 -2.09
N GLN A 135 -4.59 -16.61 -2.81
CA GLN A 135 -5.86 -16.20 -2.24
C GLN A 135 -6.61 -17.36 -1.55
N GLY A 136 -7.12 -17.09 -0.35
CA GLY A 136 -7.76 -18.06 0.53
C GLY A 136 -6.78 -18.96 1.31
N ARG A 137 -5.47 -18.86 1.04
CA ARG A 137 -4.41 -19.58 1.75
C ARG A 137 -3.57 -18.67 2.62
N CYS A 138 -2.97 -17.63 2.03
CA CYS A 138 -2.16 -16.66 2.77
C CYS A 138 -2.41 -15.21 2.34
N ILE A 139 -3.39 -14.99 1.46
CA ILE A 139 -3.92 -13.70 1.06
C ILE A 139 -5.46 -13.81 1.14
N PRO A 140 -6.21 -12.80 1.59
CA PRO A 140 -7.67 -12.87 1.55
C PRO A 140 -8.18 -13.07 0.11
N ARG A 141 -9.35 -13.69 -0.07
CA ARG A 141 -9.94 -13.75 -1.41
C ARG A 141 -10.44 -12.38 -1.84
N PHE A 142 -10.07 -11.97 -3.04
CA PHE A 142 -10.67 -10.85 -3.73
C PHE A 142 -12.05 -11.26 -4.24
N ILE A 143 -13.09 -10.57 -3.77
CA ILE A 143 -14.48 -10.85 -4.15
C ILE A 143 -14.83 -10.05 -5.41
N ASN A 144 -14.66 -8.72 -5.37
CA ASN A 144 -14.92 -7.86 -6.51
C ASN A 144 -14.32 -6.46 -6.33
N SER A 145 -14.21 -5.71 -7.42
CA SER A 145 -14.11 -4.26 -7.38
C SER A 145 -15.51 -3.63 -7.32
N VAL A 146 -15.63 -2.49 -6.65
CA VAL A 146 -16.87 -1.73 -6.52
C VAL A 146 -16.62 -0.25 -6.74
N ILE A 147 -17.63 0.46 -7.22
CA ILE A 147 -17.62 1.91 -7.30
C ILE A 147 -18.72 2.44 -6.38
N TYR A 148 -18.33 3.23 -5.39
CA TYR A 148 -19.26 3.97 -4.55
C TYR A 148 -19.48 5.37 -5.13
N SER A 149 -20.71 5.65 -5.55
CA SER A 149 -21.11 6.98 -6.02
C SER A 149 -21.61 7.79 -4.83
N ARG A 150 -20.89 8.84 -4.44
CA ARG A 150 -21.30 9.68 -3.30
C ARG A 150 -22.62 10.41 -3.59
N PRO A 151 -23.62 10.33 -2.69
CA PRO A 151 -24.79 11.19 -2.77
C PRO A 151 -24.39 12.66 -2.69
N GLY A 152 -24.89 13.49 -3.62
CA GLY A 152 -24.56 14.92 -3.67
C GLY A 152 -23.33 15.26 -4.51
N ALA A 153 -22.84 14.35 -5.35
CA ALA A 153 -21.85 14.70 -6.38
C ALA A 153 -22.41 15.79 -7.33
N PRO A 154 -21.58 16.76 -7.77
CA PRO A 154 -22.03 17.80 -8.71
C PRO A 154 -22.52 17.18 -10.00
N THR A 155 -23.74 17.55 -10.43
CA THR A 155 -24.35 17.00 -11.66
C THR A 155 -23.83 17.67 -12.93
N ASP A 156 -23.20 18.84 -12.80
CA ASP A 156 -22.58 19.62 -13.88
C ASP A 156 -21.15 19.16 -14.21
N LEU A 157 -20.55 18.31 -13.37
CA LEU A 157 -19.17 17.85 -13.52
C LEU A 157 -19.09 16.36 -13.87
N PRO A 158 -17.98 15.90 -14.47
CA PRO A 158 -17.82 14.48 -14.82
C PRO A 158 -17.84 13.59 -13.57
N ALA A 159 -18.80 12.66 -13.52
CA ALA A 159 -19.04 11.80 -12.35
C ALA A 159 -17.82 10.94 -11.95
N ALA A 160 -16.94 10.62 -12.90
CA ALA A 160 -15.74 9.81 -12.65
C ALA A 160 -14.82 10.41 -11.56
N TYR A 161 -14.70 11.74 -11.47
CA TYR A 161 -13.88 12.42 -10.46
C TYR A 161 -14.49 12.40 -9.04
N PHE A 162 -15.75 11.96 -8.90
CA PHE A 162 -16.48 11.90 -7.64
C PHE A 162 -16.91 10.48 -7.27
N GLN A 163 -16.51 9.51 -8.09
CA GLN A 163 -16.67 8.09 -7.82
C GLN A 163 -15.52 7.61 -6.93
N VAL A 164 -15.87 6.88 -5.89
CA VAL A 164 -14.90 6.31 -4.95
C VAL A 164 -14.72 4.84 -5.29
N PRO A 165 -13.57 4.44 -5.86
CA PRO A 165 -13.31 3.04 -6.11
C PRO A 165 -13.05 2.28 -4.81
N GLY A 166 -13.35 1.00 -4.82
CA GLY A 166 -13.19 0.14 -3.67
C GLY A 166 -13.04 -1.32 -4.05
N ILE A 167 -12.68 -2.13 -3.07
CA ILE A 167 -12.53 -3.57 -3.20
C ILE A 167 -13.29 -4.28 -2.10
N LEU A 168 -13.89 -5.41 -2.45
CA LEU A 168 -14.52 -6.36 -1.54
C LEU A 168 -13.60 -7.55 -1.32
N LEU A 169 -13.32 -7.87 -0.07
CA LEU A 169 -12.40 -8.94 0.33
C LEU A 169 -13.10 -9.94 1.27
N GLU A 170 -12.56 -11.16 1.33
CA GLU A 170 -12.91 -12.15 2.35
C GLU A 170 -12.76 -11.55 3.75
N CYS A 171 -13.82 -11.62 4.55
CA CYS A 171 -13.75 -11.34 5.96
C CYS A 171 -13.13 -12.55 6.69
N ILE A 172 -12.05 -12.29 7.43
CA ILE A 172 -11.29 -13.31 8.16
C ILE A 172 -11.40 -13.00 9.64
N ASP A 173 -12.02 -13.91 10.40
CA ASP A 173 -12.00 -13.85 11.87
C ASP A 173 -10.56 -14.06 12.37
N SER A 174 -9.94 -12.96 12.79
CA SER A 174 -8.50 -12.89 13.01
C SER A 174 -8.12 -11.69 13.88
N PHE A 175 -6.84 -11.61 14.22
CA PHE A 175 -6.23 -10.43 14.84
C PHE A 175 -4.92 -10.08 14.13
N PRO A 176 -4.49 -8.81 14.11
CA PRO A 176 -3.21 -8.45 13.49
C PRO A 176 -2.03 -9.02 14.30
N LEU A 177 -0.97 -9.44 13.61
CA LEU A 177 0.25 -10.02 14.20
C LEU A 177 0.89 -9.09 15.25
N SER A 178 0.74 -7.77 15.08
CA SER A 178 1.13 -6.76 16.08
C SER A 178 0.47 -6.93 17.47
N LYS A 179 -0.58 -7.76 17.60
CA LYS A 179 -1.30 -8.07 18.85
C LYS A 179 -1.02 -9.49 19.35
N LEU A 180 -0.05 -10.20 18.77
CA LEU A 180 0.26 -11.60 19.05
C LEU A 180 0.40 -11.92 20.54
N THR A 181 1.25 -11.19 21.27
CA THR A 181 1.52 -11.40 22.70
C THR A 181 0.28 -11.23 23.58
N THR A 182 -0.63 -10.34 23.18
CA THR A 182 -1.88 -10.08 23.91
C THR A 182 -2.97 -11.11 23.61
N LYS A 183 -3.00 -11.66 22.39
CA LYS A 183 -4.01 -12.63 21.95
C LYS A 183 -3.61 -14.08 22.19
N VAL A 184 -2.32 -14.34 22.27
CA VAL A 184 -1.72 -15.65 22.56
C VAL A 184 -0.75 -15.47 23.74
N PRO A 185 -1.23 -15.22 24.97
CA PRO A 185 -0.35 -14.88 26.08
C PRO A 185 0.48 -16.09 26.54
N TYR A 186 1.71 -15.80 26.99
CA TYR A 186 2.64 -16.74 27.64
C TYR A 186 2.95 -18.03 26.87
N GLN A 187 3.01 -17.96 25.53
CA GLN A 187 3.29 -19.13 24.69
C GLN A 187 4.44 -18.86 23.70
N PRO A 188 5.70 -18.78 24.18
CA PRO A 188 6.86 -18.42 23.35
C PRO A 188 7.06 -19.30 22.12
N PHE A 189 6.88 -20.62 22.28
CA PHE A 189 6.99 -21.56 21.17
C PHE A 189 5.97 -21.28 20.04
N LEU A 190 4.74 -20.89 20.40
CA LEU A 190 3.75 -20.52 19.38
C LEU A 190 4.08 -19.17 18.75
N TRP A 191 4.63 -18.21 19.50
CA TRP A 191 5.06 -16.95 18.91
C TRP A 191 6.13 -17.16 17.85
N GLU A 192 7.16 -17.93 18.17
CA GLU A 192 8.24 -18.29 17.23
C GLU A 192 7.65 -18.94 15.98
N LYS A 193 6.77 -19.94 16.14
CA LYS A 193 6.12 -20.64 15.01
C LYS A 193 5.27 -19.71 14.13
N ILE A 194 4.45 -18.84 14.75
CA ILE A 194 3.57 -17.91 14.02
C ILE A 194 4.40 -16.89 13.25
N ILE A 195 5.49 -16.39 13.86
CA ILE A 195 6.34 -15.37 13.24
C ILE A 195 7.13 -15.98 12.08
N GLU A 196 7.69 -17.18 12.21
CA GLU A 196 8.31 -17.87 11.07
C GLU A 196 7.31 -18.14 9.95
N SER A 197 6.08 -18.53 10.29
CA SER A 197 5.02 -18.69 9.28
C SER A 197 4.70 -17.37 8.56
N ALA A 198 4.80 -16.22 9.24
CA ALA A 198 4.65 -14.91 8.63
C ALA A 198 5.81 -14.57 7.69
N VAL A 199 7.05 -14.93 8.06
CA VAL A 199 8.22 -14.81 7.18
C VAL A 199 8.01 -15.63 5.91
N ASP A 200 7.55 -16.88 6.04
CA ASP A 200 7.30 -17.76 4.89
C ASP A 200 6.22 -17.17 3.96
N VAL A 201 5.12 -16.65 4.50
CA VAL A 201 4.08 -15.96 3.69
C VAL A 201 4.68 -14.79 2.90
N VAL A 202 5.53 -13.98 3.52
CA VAL A 202 6.17 -12.84 2.84
C VAL A 202 7.11 -13.31 1.73
N ARG A 203 7.91 -14.37 1.98
CA ARG A 203 8.76 -14.97 0.94
C ARG A 203 7.93 -15.47 -0.23
N GLU A 204 6.82 -16.17 0.04
CA GLU A 204 5.92 -16.67 -1.01
C GLU A 204 5.31 -15.53 -1.86
N VAL A 205 4.98 -14.40 -1.23
CA VAL A 205 4.46 -13.21 -1.94
C VAL A 205 5.55 -12.56 -2.81
N ASN A 206 6.78 -12.42 -2.28
CA ASN A 206 7.91 -11.91 -3.05
C ASN A 206 8.23 -12.81 -4.25
N THR A 207 8.24 -14.14 -4.07
CA THR A 207 8.45 -15.14 -5.13
C THR A 207 7.31 -15.13 -6.16
N ALA A 208 6.10 -14.71 -5.77
CA ALA A 208 5.00 -14.51 -6.71
C ALA A 208 5.09 -13.17 -7.47
N GLY A 209 6.21 -12.44 -7.35
CA GLY A 209 6.48 -11.22 -8.10
C GLY A 209 5.85 -9.96 -7.52
N VAL A 210 5.54 -9.94 -6.21
CA VAL A 210 5.03 -8.75 -5.52
C VAL A 210 5.86 -8.44 -4.28
N VAL A 211 6.41 -7.22 -4.19
CA VAL A 211 7.08 -6.71 -2.98
C VAL A 211 6.14 -5.77 -2.25
N HIS A 212 5.90 -6.03 -0.96
CA HIS A 212 5.00 -5.22 -0.14
C HIS A 212 5.77 -4.11 0.60
N HIS A 213 5.67 -2.85 0.18
CA HIS A 213 6.46 -1.75 0.79
C HIS A 213 6.02 -1.38 2.21
N ASP A 214 4.77 -1.66 2.59
CA ASP A 214 4.29 -1.49 3.96
C ASP A 214 4.14 -2.84 4.71
N CYS A 215 5.15 -3.72 4.62
CA CYS A 215 5.10 -5.06 5.22
C CYS A 215 5.29 -5.02 6.75
N GLN A 216 4.30 -4.46 7.45
CA GLN A 216 4.34 -4.30 8.90
C GLN A 216 3.47 -5.36 9.60
N PRO A 217 3.75 -5.72 10.88
CA PRO A 217 2.94 -6.66 11.63
C PRO A 217 1.45 -6.29 11.80
N ARG A 218 1.05 -5.04 11.51
CA ARG A 218 -0.38 -4.67 11.47
C ARG A 218 -1.10 -5.17 10.22
N ASN A 219 -0.36 -5.41 9.13
CA ASN A 219 -0.87 -5.84 7.84
C ASN A 219 -0.75 -7.37 7.64
N MET A 220 -0.36 -8.10 8.69
CA MET A 220 -0.40 -9.56 8.73
C MET A 220 -1.49 -9.98 9.72
N LEU A 221 -2.52 -10.67 9.24
CA LEU A 221 -3.60 -11.21 10.07
C LEU A 221 -3.25 -12.63 10.53
N VAL A 222 -3.58 -12.94 11.78
CA VAL A 222 -3.46 -14.26 12.39
C VAL A 222 -4.86 -14.79 12.66
N ALA A 223 -5.26 -15.81 11.91
CA ALA A 223 -6.53 -16.51 12.06
C ALA A 223 -6.30 -17.87 12.72
N GLN A 224 -7.23 -18.33 13.54
CA GLN A 224 -7.23 -19.71 14.03
C GLN A 224 -8.27 -20.51 13.25
N ARG A 225 -7.83 -21.54 12.52
CA ARG A 225 -8.70 -22.44 11.74
C ARG A 225 -8.33 -23.89 12.03
N ASP A 226 -9.32 -24.70 12.38
CA ASP A 226 -9.17 -26.13 12.65
C ASP A 226 -8.04 -26.48 13.65
N GLY A 227 -7.86 -25.62 14.66
CA GLY A 227 -6.82 -25.77 15.68
C GLY A 227 -5.41 -25.34 15.25
N ALA A 228 -5.22 -24.85 14.03
CA ALA A 228 -3.97 -24.30 13.53
C ALA A 228 -4.06 -22.78 13.32
N PHE A 229 -2.91 -22.09 13.37
CA PHE A 229 -2.82 -20.69 12.99
C PHE A 229 -2.54 -20.58 11.49
N GLN A 230 -3.28 -19.68 10.83
CA GLN A 230 -3.12 -19.36 9.43
C GLN A 230 -2.93 -17.85 9.29
N LEU A 231 -1.95 -17.47 8.47
CA LEU A 231 -1.52 -16.09 8.32
C LEU A 231 -2.04 -15.53 7.01
N TYR A 232 -2.44 -14.26 7.01
CA TYR A 232 -2.91 -13.57 5.81
C TYR A 232 -2.28 -12.19 5.69
N LEU A 233 -1.52 -11.96 4.61
CA LEU A 233 -1.01 -10.63 4.28
C LEU A 233 -2.11 -9.81 3.61
N ILE A 234 -2.27 -8.56 4.03
CA ILE A 234 -3.30 -7.62 3.57
C ILE A 234 -2.69 -6.26 3.22
N ASP A 235 -3.50 -5.39 2.59
CA ASP A 235 -3.14 -3.99 2.29
C ASP A 235 -2.03 -3.79 1.25
N PHE A 236 -2.29 -4.25 0.02
CA PHE A 236 -1.35 -4.11 -1.11
C PHE A 236 -1.41 -2.75 -1.83
N ALA A 237 -1.97 -1.72 -1.20
CA ALA A 237 -2.03 -0.37 -1.78
C ALA A 237 -0.62 0.20 -2.09
N GLN A 238 0.39 -0.27 -1.36
CA GLN A 238 1.78 0.09 -1.53
C GLN A 238 2.62 -1.16 -1.78
N CYS A 239 2.71 -1.54 -3.06
CA CYS A 239 3.54 -2.64 -3.51
C CYS A 239 4.27 -2.30 -4.83
N ALA A 240 5.30 -3.08 -5.11
CA ALA A 240 6.01 -3.16 -6.36
C ALA A 240 5.75 -4.52 -7.02
N PHE A 241 5.84 -4.55 -8.33
CA PHE A 241 5.61 -5.74 -9.14
C PHE A 241 6.85 -6.07 -9.94
N GLU A 242 7.22 -7.34 -9.99
CA GLU A 242 8.35 -7.85 -10.78
C GLU A 242 8.35 -7.33 -12.22
N GLU A 243 7.18 -7.22 -12.87
CA GLU A 243 7.09 -6.76 -14.26
C GLU A 243 7.33 -5.25 -14.47
N ASP A 244 7.52 -4.50 -13.38
CA ASP A 244 7.83 -3.07 -13.41
C ASP A 244 9.33 -2.78 -13.24
N TYR A 245 10.17 -3.83 -13.20
CA TYR A 245 11.61 -3.78 -13.00
C TYR A 245 12.34 -4.69 -14.00
N LYS A 246 13.66 -4.49 -14.14
CA LYS A 246 14.52 -5.36 -14.93
C LYS A 246 14.57 -6.75 -14.30
N ASP A 247 14.53 -7.75 -15.17
CA ASP A 247 14.80 -9.15 -14.81
C ASP A 247 16.32 -9.34 -14.73
N THR A 248 16.87 -9.08 -13.55
CA THR A 248 18.29 -9.24 -13.23
C THR A 248 18.44 -9.71 -11.79
N GLU A 249 19.41 -10.59 -11.58
CA GLU A 249 19.82 -11.09 -10.26
C GLU A 249 20.90 -10.19 -9.63
N ASP A 250 21.36 -9.16 -10.34
CA ASP A 250 22.34 -8.20 -9.83
C ASP A 250 21.69 -7.31 -8.76
N LEU A 251 22.07 -7.54 -7.49
CA LEU A 251 21.60 -6.77 -6.35
C LEU A 251 22.09 -5.32 -6.36
N SER A 252 23.05 -4.96 -7.20
CA SER A 252 23.52 -3.57 -7.38
C SER A 252 22.77 -2.80 -8.47
N ASP A 253 22.01 -3.48 -9.34
CA ASP A 253 21.16 -2.80 -10.32
C ASP A 253 19.89 -2.30 -9.61
N GLU A 254 19.84 -1.01 -9.29
CA GLU A 254 18.70 -0.36 -8.62
C GLU A 254 17.39 -0.48 -9.40
N ASN A 255 17.46 -0.77 -10.70
CA ASN A 255 16.30 -1.03 -11.55
C ASN A 255 15.88 -2.51 -11.57
N GLY A 256 16.64 -3.39 -10.94
CA GLY A 256 16.39 -4.82 -10.87
C GLY A 256 15.37 -5.21 -9.79
N TYR A 257 14.50 -6.17 -10.09
CA TYR A 257 13.54 -6.65 -9.08
C TYR A 257 14.25 -7.28 -7.87
N ALA A 258 15.35 -8.00 -8.09
CA ALA A 258 16.15 -8.59 -7.03
C ALA A 258 16.69 -7.54 -6.05
N HIS A 259 17.15 -6.38 -6.56
CA HIS A 259 17.54 -5.24 -5.73
C HIS A 259 16.37 -4.74 -4.87
N ILE A 260 15.17 -4.58 -5.44
CA ILE A 260 13.99 -4.12 -4.67
C ILE A 260 13.60 -5.11 -3.58
N VAL A 261 13.62 -6.42 -3.87
CA VAL A 261 13.37 -7.47 -2.87
C VAL A 261 14.41 -7.38 -1.75
N HIS A 262 15.69 -7.21 -2.10
CA HIS A 262 16.79 -7.11 -1.15
C HIS A 262 16.71 -5.84 -0.29
N LEU A 263 16.45 -4.68 -0.89
CA LEU A 263 16.35 -3.40 -0.19
C LEU A 263 15.20 -3.38 0.83
N ASN A 264 14.05 -3.95 0.46
CA ASN A 264 12.90 -3.98 1.37
C ASN A 264 13.02 -5.08 2.44
N ASP A 265 13.70 -6.19 2.11
CA ASP A 265 13.87 -7.41 2.93
C ASP A 265 12.70 -7.68 3.87
N ASN A 266 11.48 -7.70 3.30
CA ASN A 266 10.25 -7.77 4.07
C ASN A 266 10.21 -8.98 5.03
N ALA A 267 10.89 -10.06 4.64
CA ALA A 267 10.95 -11.33 5.37
C ALA A 267 11.81 -11.20 6.64
N VAL A 268 12.99 -10.59 6.56
CA VAL A 268 13.80 -10.29 7.75
C VAL A 268 13.16 -9.15 8.54
N GLY A 269 12.64 -8.12 7.86
CA GLY A 269 12.01 -6.97 8.48
C GLY A 269 10.87 -7.36 9.43
N ILE A 270 9.97 -8.26 9.01
CA ILE A 270 8.89 -8.73 9.87
C ILE A 270 9.41 -9.51 11.10
N ALA A 271 10.46 -10.31 10.93
CA ALA A 271 11.09 -11.06 12.03
C ALA A 271 11.73 -10.11 13.05
N VAL A 272 12.49 -9.11 12.60
CA VAL A 272 13.13 -8.10 13.46
C VAL A 272 12.09 -7.28 14.21
N LEU A 273 11.06 -6.78 13.53
CA LEU A 273 10.00 -5.98 14.16
C LEU A 273 9.26 -6.79 15.23
N MET A 274 9.03 -8.08 14.99
CA MET A 274 8.35 -8.94 15.95
C MET A 274 9.26 -9.33 17.13
N ASP A 275 10.54 -9.61 16.92
CA ASP A 275 11.49 -9.85 18.02
C ASP A 275 11.59 -8.65 18.96
N GLN A 276 11.79 -7.46 18.41
CA GLN A 276 11.82 -6.21 19.19
C GLN A 276 10.51 -6.00 19.97
N ARG A 277 9.36 -6.28 19.34
CA ARG A 277 8.06 -6.15 19.98
C ARG A 277 7.86 -7.14 21.12
N VAL A 278 8.10 -8.43 20.88
CA VAL A 278 7.94 -9.49 21.89
C VAL A 278 8.88 -9.24 23.06
N LYS A 279 10.14 -8.88 22.80
CA LYS A 279 11.11 -8.52 23.83
C LYS A 279 10.66 -7.33 24.66
N ARG A 280 10.14 -6.28 24.04
CA ARG A 280 9.61 -5.11 24.76
C ARG A 280 8.39 -5.46 25.62
N GLU A 281 7.48 -6.29 25.12
CA GLU A 281 6.20 -6.57 25.77
C GLU A 281 6.28 -7.68 26.82
N THR A 282 7.26 -8.59 26.73
CA THR A 282 7.31 -9.82 27.53
C THR A 282 8.69 -10.13 28.12
N SER A 283 9.71 -9.35 27.76
CA SER A 283 11.13 -9.62 28.08
C SER A 283 11.70 -10.92 27.49
N TYR A 284 10.93 -11.64 26.68
CA TYR A 284 11.38 -12.84 25.97
C TYR A 284 12.08 -12.46 24.66
N THR A 285 13.24 -13.07 24.39
CA THR A 285 13.95 -12.95 23.11
C THR A 285 13.58 -14.15 22.24
N LEU A 286 13.10 -13.90 21.02
CA LEU A 286 12.70 -14.98 20.12
C LEU A 286 13.92 -15.71 19.57
N ARG A 287 13.77 -17.02 19.34
CA ARG A 287 14.72 -17.83 18.58
C ARG A 287 14.13 -18.12 17.21
N LEU A 288 14.33 -17.17 16.31
CA LEU A 288 13.89 -17.27 14.92
C LEU A 288 15.07 -17.73 14.07
N LYS A 289 14.87 -18.81 13.31
CA LYS A 289 15.82 -19.30 12.31
C LYS A 289 16.20 -18.18 11.34
N THR A 290 15.22 -17.40 10.89
CA THR A 290 15.46 -16.28 9.96
C THR A 290 16.44 -15.24 10.53
N LEU A 291 16.45 -15.01 11.84
CA LEU A 291 17.40 -14.10 12.49
C LEU A 291 18.75 -14.77 12.82
N GLU A 292 18.76 -16.08 13.02
CA GLU A 292 20.00 -16.84 13.20
C GLU A 292 20.80 -16.93 11.90
N ASP A 293 20.12 -17.14 10.77
CA ASP A 293 20.72 -17.18 9.44
C ASP A 293 21.37 -15.82 9.11
N LEU A 294 20.72 -14.71 9.45
CA LEU A 294 21.28 -13.36 9.26
C LEU A 294 22.56 -13.12 10.07
N LYS A 295 22.66 -13.66 11.29
CA LYS A 295 23.86 -13.52 12.12
C LYS A 295 25.05 -14.36 11.64
N GLN A 296 24.81 -15.37 10.82
CA GLN A 296 25.88 -16.19 10.23
C GLN A 296 26.48 -15.55 8.97
N LEU A 297 25.79 -14.55 8.40
CA LEU A 297 26.20 -13.82 7.20
C LEU A 297 26.89 -12.48 7.51
N ALA A 298 26.87 -12.05 8.78
CA ALA A 298 27.48 -10.81 9.28
C ALA A 298 28.79 -11.09 10.03
#